data_AF-A0A944XJY8-F1
#
_entry.id   AF-A0A944XJY8-F1
#
_cell.length_a   1.000
_cell.length_b   1.000
_cell.length_c   1.000
_cell.angle_alpha   90.00
_cell.angle_beta   90.00
_cell.angle_gamma   90.00
#
_symmetry.space_group_name_H-M   'P 1'
#
loop_
_entity.id
_entity.type
_entity.pdbx_description
1 polymer ?
#
loop_
_entity_poly.entity_id
_entity_poly.type
_entity_poly.pdbx_seq_one_letter_code
_entity_poly.pdbx_strand_id
1 'polypeptide(L)'
;PGIEHELSTVGIPPIQFEIIDNDKYELANGYMGLGIFYGDKTEAIPVVQSLSTLEYDLTAAIKKVTREEIPVIGYITSNGTTGADTAFAPIYKDISQRFTVQNIDLSSATEITDEIGILILAGPTEQFTDWQLYLIDQFMMKGGSLVAFIENHTIGENLAAEPLSTGIEKLLKHYGLTLEEKIIGDASNSIASFRTQFGQFITQYPMWVQIPKTGMNPESAIVNRLEGVVLPWASYFTFEKDAFTSLINTTDQSWTKNITDSLDPTNQQPGTDAGTRSLAVQFSGSLTSYFKDKDIPAPPESAGEAFSISDKKTEGEAARMYVVADNDFATEGFLRQHASNSVLALNIIDAAAQDEALLSIRARTIDNRPIEQLSSTKKSFIKWGNILIVPVILIVLGLLRSTLRKRRSKKASA
;
A
#
# COMPACT_ATOMS: atom_id res chain seq x y z
N PRO A 1 8.20 -20.86 41.57
CA PRO A 1 8.31 -21.67 40.34
C PRO A 1 7.02 -21.83 39.53
N GLY A 2 5.83 -21.42 40.02
CA GLY A 2 4.55 -21.62 39.30
C GLY A 2 4.30 -20.64 38.15
N ILE A 3 4.44 -19.34 38.40
CA ILE A 3 4.10 -18.29 37.42
C ILE A 3 5.00 -18.30 36.18
N GLU A 4 6.30 -18.58 36.34
CA GLU A 4 7.24 -18.56 35.22
C GLU A 4 6.95 -19.69 34.22
N HIS A 5 6.55 -20.86 34.74
CA HIS A 5 6.16 -22.00 33.91
C HIS A 5 4.84 -21.73 33.21
N GLU A 6 3.85 -21.19 33.93
CA GLU A 6 2.54 -20.81 33.38
C GLU A 6 2.68 -19.76 32.27
N LEU A 7 3.46 -18.70 32.48
CA LEU A 7 3.74 -17.68 31.47
C LEU A 7 4.45 -18.27 30.24
N SER A 8 5.40 -19.18 30.44
CA SER A 8 6.05 -19.87 29.33
C SER A 8 5.09 -20.76 28.54
N THR A 9 4.15 -21.44 29.19
CA THR A 9 3.14 -22.28 28.54
C THR A 9 2.17 -21.44 27.70
N VAL A 10 1.84 -20.23 28.17
CA VAL A 10 0.99 -19.28 27.45
C VAL A 10 1.76 -18.58 26.32
N GLY A 11 3.10 -18.61 26.31
CA GLY A 11 3.93 -17.99 25.27
C GLY A 11 4.43 -16.57 25.62
N ILE A 12 4.50 -16.24 26.91
CA ILE A 12 5.00 -14.96 27.42
C ILE A 12 6.42 -15.16 27.98
N PRO A 13 7.47 -14.79 27.22
CA PRO A 13 8.85 -14.96 27.67
C PRO A 13 9.28 -13.89 28.68
N PRO A 14 10.30 -14.16 29.51
CA PRO A 14 10.92 -13.12 30.32
C PRO A 14 11.68 -12.13 29.43
N ILE A 15 11.62 -10.85 29.79
CA ILE A 15 12.38 -9.76 29.18
C ILE A 15 13.36 -9.17 30.20
N GLN A 16 14.52 -8.73 29.69
CA GLN A 16 15.55 -8.09 30.50
C GLN A 16 15.35 -6.59 30.53
N PHE A 17 15.39 -6.02 31.73
CA PHE A 17 15.35 -4.58 31.97
C PHE A 17 16.65 -4.13 32.61
N GLU A 18 17.11 -2.95 32.19
CA GLU A 18 18.14 -2.22 32.91
C GLU A 18 17.48 -1.39 34.01
N ILE A 19 17.75 -1.75 35.26
CA ILE A 19 17.29 -1.00 36.42
C ILE A 19 18.48 -0.19 36.94
N ILE A 20 18.29 1.13 37.06
CA ILE A 20 19.23 2.01 37.75
C ILE A 20 18.69 2.22 39.15
N ASP A 21 19.27 1.52 40.12
CA ASP A 21 19.00 1.72 41.54
C ASP A 21 20.31 2.06 42.26
N ASN A 22 20.33 3.17 43.00
CA ASN A 22 21.50 3.70 43.72
C ASN A 22 22.82 3.72 42.90
N ASP A 23 22.79 4.32 41.71
CA ASP A 23 23.96 4.47 40.81
C ASP A 23 24.62 3.15 40.36
N LYS A 24 23.90 2.01 40.44
CA LYS A 24 24.32 0.72 39.88
C LYS A 24 23.42 0.30 38.74
N TYR A 25 24.04 -0.18 37.67
CA TYR A 25 23.37 -0.87 36.57
C TYR A 25 23.15 -2.33 36.97
N GLU A 26 21.90 -2.72 37.17
CA GLU A 26 21.53 -4.11 37.38
C GLU A 26 20.58 -4.58 36.27
N LEU A 27 20.88 -5.76 35.71
CA LEU A 27 20.00 -6.45 34.77
C LEU A 27 19.00 -7.27 35.56
N ALA A 28 17.71 -6.94 35.42
CA ALA A 28 16.61 -7.69 36.03
C ALA A 28 15.76 -8.35 34.95
N ASN A 29 15.34 -9.60 35.20
CA ASN A 29 14.34 -10.26 34.37
C ASN A 29 12.95 -9.94 34.90
N GLY A 30 12.02 -9.61 34.02
CA GLY A 30 10.60 -9.49 34.35
C GLY A 30 9.73 -9.88 33.16
N TYR A 31 8.41 -9.82 33.34
CA TYR A 31 7.45 -10.22 32.32
C TYR A 31 6.50 -9.06 32.05
N MET A 32 6.21 -8.81 30.78
CA MET A 32 5.28 -7.76 30.36
C MET A 32 4.49 -8.23 29.15
N GLY A 33 3.62 -9.22 29.33
CA GLY A 33 2.78 -9.78 28.28
C GLY A 33 1.33 -9.91 28.72
N LEU A 34 0.45 -10.29 27.78
CA LEU A 34 -0.97 -10.53 28.02
C LEU A 34 -1.36 -11.90 27.49
N GLY A 35 -2.08 -12.69 28.27
CA GLY A 35 -2.73 -13.92 27.82
C GLY A 35 -4.23 -13.69 27.67
N ILE A 36 -4.79 -14.10 26.52
CA ILE A 36 -6.21 -14.00 26.19
C ILE A 36 -6.75 -15.43 26.08
N PHE A 37 -7.83 -15.71 26.81
CA PHE A 37 -8.42 -17.05 26.91
C PHE A 37 -9.92 -17.00 26.59
N TYR A 38 -10.39 -17.86 25.70
CA TYR A 38 -11.81 -18.01 25.37
C TYR A 38 -12.16 -19.48 25.09
N GLY A 39 -12.89 -20.11 26.00
CA GLY A 39 -13.11 -21.56 25.97
C GLY A 39 -11.76 -22.30 26.04
N ASP A 40 -11.51 -23.17 25.07
CA ASP A 40 -10.24 -23.91 24.94
C ASP A 40 -9.17 -23.15 24.12
N LYS A 41 -9.51 -21.99 23.54
CA LYS A 41 -8.60 -21.20 22.71
C LYS A 41 -7.78 -20.24 23.59
N THR A 42 -6.48 -20.19 23.34
CA THR A 42 -5.52 -19.32 24.03
C THR A 42 -4.70 -18.55 22.99
N GLU A 43 -4.51 -17.26 23.20
CA GLU A 43 -3.60 -16.41 22.43
C GLU A 43 -2.79 -15.53 23.39
N ALA A 44 -1.51 -15.31 23.10
CA ALA A 44 -0.68 -14.43 23.89
C ALA A 44 -0.14 -13.25 23.08
N ILE A 45 -0.06 -12.10 23.73
CA ILE A 45 0.77 -10.96 23.33
C ILE A 45 2.06 -11.09 24.15
N PRO A 46 3.16 -11.60 23.56
CA PRO A 46 4.33 -12.03 24.33
C PRO A 46 4.99 -10.87 25.08
N VAL A 47 5.03 -9.68 24.45
CA VAL A 47 5.60 -8.47 25.04
C VAL A 47 4.77 -7.25 24.64
N VAL A 48 4.29 -6.48 25.61
CA VAL A 48 3.64 -5.17 25.41
C VAL A 48 4.72 -4.09 25.36
N GLN A 49 5.21 -3.79 24.16
CA GLN A 49 6.30 -2.83 23.98
C GLN A 49 5.84 -1.37 23.96
N SER A 50 4.61 -1.12 23.50
CA SER A 50 4.05 0.22 23.39
C SER A 50 2.55 0.24 23.66
N LEU A 51 2.09 1.23 24.42
CA LEU A 51 0.65 1.50 24.60
C LEU A 51 0.00 1.98 23.29
N SER A 52 0.78 2.45 22.32
CA SER A 52 0.27 2.96 21.04
C SER A 52 -0.21 1.86 20.09
N THR A 53 0.30 0.62 20.22
CA THR A 53 -0.13 -0.54 19.43
C THR A 53 -1.06 -1.48 20.21
N LEU A 54 -1.06 -1.37 21.54
CA LEU A 54 -1.77 -2.28 22.44
C LEU A 54 -3.26 -2.46 22.11
N GLU A 55 -3.96 -1.38 21.74
CA GLU A 55 -5.38 -1.47 21.37
C GLU A 55 -5.61 -2.39 20.16
N TYR A 56 -4.73 -2.29 19.17
CA TYR A 56 -4.75 -3.14 17.98
C TYR A 56 -4.39 -4.58 18.34
N ASP A 57 -3.25 -4.77 19.02
CA ASP A 57 -2.72 -6.09 19.36
C ASP A 57 -3.74 -6.90 20.21
N LEU A 58 -4.38 -6.22 21.17
CA LEU A 58 -5.42 -6.81 22.01
C LEU A 58 -6.67 -7.17 21.21
N THR A 59 -7.13 -6.29 20.32
CA THR A 59 -8.33 -6.56 19.51
C THR A 59 -8.11 -7.74 18.57
N ALA A 60 -6.93 -7.81 17.94
CA ALA A 60 -6.55 -8.92 17.08
C ALA A 60 -6.50 -10.25 17.86
N ALA A 61 -5.89 -10.24 19.05
CA ALA A 61 -5.81 -11.44 19.90
C ALA A 61 -7.19 -11.91 20.38
N ILE A 62 -8.06 -11.00 20.81
CA ILE A 62 -9.46 -11.32 21.18
C ILE A 62 -10.18 -11.96 19.99
N LYS A 63 -10.10 -11.35 18.80
CA LYS A 63 -10.76 -11.90 17.61
C LYS A 63 -10.28 -13.28 17.24
N LYS A 64 -8.97 -13.53 17.35
CA LYS A 64 -8.38 -14.84 17.06
C LYS A 64 -8.95 -15.94 17.97
N VAL A 65 -9.17 -15.65 19.24
CA VAL A 65 -9.76 -16.63 20.17
C VAL A 65 -11.30 -16.68 20.13
N THR A 66 -11.99 -15.62 19.70
CA THR A 66 -13.46 -15.59 19.65
C THR A 66 -14.07 -16.02 18.32
N ARG A 67 -13.31 -16.01 17.22
CA ARG A 67 -13.80 -16.47 15.90
C ARG A 67 -14.00 -17.98 15.90
N GLU A 68 -15.04 -18.46 15.23
CA GLU A 68 -15.25 -19.90 15.02
C GLU A 68 -14.18 -20.45 14.06
N GLU A 69 -13.99 -19.79 12.91
CA GLU A 69 -12.98 -20.11 11.90
C GLU A 69 -12.06 -18.92 11.60
N ILE A 70 -10.76 -19.19 11.46
CA ILE A 70 -9.77 -18.19 11.04
C ILE A 70 -9.75 -18.19 9.51
N PRO A 71 -10.00 -17.05 8.83
CA PRO A 71 -9.94 -17.00 7.37
C PRO A 71 -8.57 -17.45 6.86
N VAL A 72 -8.57 -18.28 5.82
CA VAL A 72 -7.33 -18.73 5.17
C VAL A 72 -7.01 -17.82 3.99
N ILE A 73 -5.76 -17.38 3.95
CA ILE A 73 -5.18 -16.59 2.87
C ILE A 73 -4.45 -17.54 1.93
N GLY A 74 -4.88 -17.63 0.68
CA GLY A 74 -4.12 -18.21 -0.41
C GLY A 74 -3.18 -17.15 -0.99
N TYR A 75 -1.87 -17.35 -0.89
CA TYR A 75 -0.88 -16.50 -1.54
C TYR A 75 -0.40 -17.16 -2.82
N ILE A 76 -0.63 -16.54 -3.98
CA ILE A 76 -0.19 -17.11 -5.26
C ILE A 76 1.33 -17.02 -5.35
N THR A 77 2.00 -18.14 -5.63
CA THR A 77 3.47 -18.26 -5.73
C THR A 77 3.94 -18.70 -7.12
N SER A 78 3.10 -18.57 -8.13
CA SER A 78 3.38 -18.91 -9.54
C SER A 78 3.34 -17.67 -10.43
N ASN A 79 3.59 -17.82 -11.73
CA ASN A 79 3.49 -16.72 -12.72
C ASN A 79 4.39 -15.51 -12.40
N GLY A 80 5.56 -15.77 -11.79
CA GLY A 80 6.52 -14.75 -11.43
C GLY A 80 6.05 -13.75 -10.37
N THR A 81 5.08 -14.12 -9.53
CA THR A 81 4.63 -13.30 -8.40
C THR A 81 5.75 -13.00 -7.42
N THR A 82 5.67 -11.83 -6.80
CA THR A 82 6.56 -11.40 -5.73
C THR A 82 6.51 -12.35 -4.53
N GLY A 83 7.67 -12.75 -4.01
CA GLY A 83 7.75 -13.73 -2.91
C GLY A 83 7.25 -13.17 -1.58
N ALA A 84 6.32 -13.89 -0.94
CA ALA A 84 5.66 -13.46 0.29
C ALA A 84 6.63 -13.28 1.47
N ASP A 85 7.48 -14.29 1.70
CA ASP A 85 8.43 -14.38 2.82
C ASP A 85 9.77 -13.69 2.53
N THR A 86 9.96 -13.18 1.32
CA THR A 86 11.18 -12.50 0.88
C THR A 86 10.90 -11.02 0.65
N ALA A 87 10.43 -10.64 -0.54
CA ALA A 87 10.20 -9.25 -0.89
C ALA A 87 9.07 -8.62 -0.05
N PHE A 88 8.08 -9.39 0.41
CA PHE A 88 6.96 -8.91 1.24
C PHE A 88 7.07 -9.32 2.72
N ALA A 89 8.25 -9.71 3.19
CA ALA A 89 8.45 -10.33 4.51
C ALA A 89 7.78 -9.60 5.69
N PRO A 90 7.80 -8.25 5.80
CA PRO A 90 7.12 -7.54 6.88
C PRO A 90 5.60 -7.73 6.87
N ILE A 91 4.98 -7.69 5.69
CA ILE A 91 3.53 -7.89 5.50
C ILE A 91 3.19 -9.35 5.79
N TYR A 92 3.96 -10.28 5.21
CA TYR A 92 3.77 -11.71 5.40
C TYR A 92 3.86 -12.13 6.87
N LYS A 93 4.81 -11.56 7.61
CA LYS A 93 4.95 -11.79 9.04
C LYS A 93 3.72 -11.33 9.84
N ASP A 94 3.19 -10.14 9.56
CA ASP A 94 1.99 -9.61 10.25
C ASP A 94 0.76 -10.49 9.97
N ILE A 95 0.52 -10.83 8.70
CA ILE A 95 -0.64 -11.65 8.34
C ILE A 95 -0.52 -13.08 8.88
N SER A 96 0.68 -13.67 8.88
CA SER A 96 0.89 -15.04 9.37
C SER A 96 0.71 -15.19 10.89
N GLN A 97 0.73 -14.08 11.64
CA GLN A 97 0.41 -14.09 13.07
C GLN A 97 -1.11 -14.18 13.33
N ARG A 98 -1.93 -13.76 12.36
CA ARG A 98 -3.37 -13.56 12.52
C ARG A 98 -4.22 -14.48 11.64
N PHE A 99 -3.67 -14.95 10.54
CA PHE A 99 -4.31 -15.79 9.53
C PHE A 99 -3.46 -17.02 9.25
N THR A 100 -4.13 -18.09 8.79
CA THR A 100 -3.43 -19.20 8.16
C THR A 100 -3.10 -18.78 6.72
N VAL A 101 -1.83 -18.80 6.35
CA VAL A 101 -1.38 -18.48 4.98
C VAL A 101 -0.96 -19.77 4.28
N GLN A 102 -1.56 -20.05 3.13
CA GLN A 102 -1.24 -21.19 2.28
C GLN A 102 -0.69 -20.70 0.95
N ASN A 103 0.44 -21.25 0.50
CA ASN A 103 1.00 -20.95 -0.81
C ASN A 103 0.24 -21.72 -1.90
N ILE A 104 -0.11 -21.03 -2.98
CA ILE A 104 -0.87 -21.58 -4.10
C ILE A 104 -0.04 -21.46 -5.37
N ASP A 105 0.40 -22.60 -5.89
CA ASP A 105 1.03 -22.68 -7.20
C ASP A 105 -0.02 -23.00 -8.26
N LEU A 106 -0.45 -21.98 -9.01
CA LEU A 106 -1.48 -22.14 -10.04
C LEU A 106 -1.00 -22.95 -11.26
N SER A 107 0.31 -23.24 -11.40
CA SER A 107 0.80 -24.06 -12.51
C SER A 107 0.39 -25.53 -12.38
N SER A 108 0.19 -25.99 -11.14
CA SER A 108 -0.18 -27.37 -10.82
C SER A 108 -1.55 -27.49 -10.15
N ALA A 109 -2.12 -26.39 -9.68
CA ALA A 109 -3.41 -26.37 -9.02
C ALA A 109 -4.57 -26.83 -9.94
N THR A 110 -5.39 -27.71 -9.40
CA THR A 110 -6.64 -28.16 -10.02
C THR A 110 -7.86 -27.41 -9.46
N GLU A 111 -7.74 -26.83 -8.27
CA GLU A 111 -8.75 -25.97 -7.66
C GLU A 111 -8.12 -25.00 -6.67
N ILE A 112 -8.85 -23.93 -6.36
CA ILE A 112 -8.65 -23.13 -5.15
C ILE A 112 -9.73 -23.60 -4.18
N THR A 113 -9.30 -24.18 -3.06
CA THR A 113 -10.20 -24.84 -2.09
C THR A 113 -11.14 -23.83 -1.42
N ASP A 114 -12.32 -24.29 -1.02
CA ASP A 114 -13.34 -23.43 -0.39
C ASP A 114 -12.93 -22.91 1.00
N GLU A 115 -11.88 -23.48 1.62
CA GLU A 115 -11.26 -22.98 2.85
C GLU A 115 -10.60 -21.61 2.63
N ILE A 116 -10.07 -21.36 1.43
CA ILE A 116 -9.40 -20.11 1.07
C ILE A 116 -10.48 -19.03 0.89
N GLY A 117 -10.52 -18.06 1.80
CA GLY A 117 -11.45 -16.93 1.72
C GLY A 117 -10.87 -15.69 1.04
N ILE A 118 -9.53 -15.59 1.03
CA ILE A 118 -8.78 -14.45 0.49
C ILE A 118 -7.68 -14.98 -0.41
N LEU A 119 -7.56 -14.43 -1.61
CA LEU A 119 -6.50 -14.73 -2.56
C LEU A 119 -5.63 -13.49 -2.76
N ILE A 120 -4.32 -13.61 -2.52
CA ILE A 120 -3.34 -12.54 -2.74
C ILE A 120 -2.59 -12.83 -4.04
N LEU A 121 -2.65 -11.86 -4.95
CA LEU A 121 -1.89 -11.83 -6.21
C LEU A 121 -0.93 -10.63 -6.17
N ALA A 122 0.36 -10.86 -5.97
CA ALA A 122 1.34 -9.79 -5.83
C ALA A 122 2.33 -9.78 -7.01
N GLY A 123 2.25 -8.75 -7.86
CA GLY A 123 3.20 -8.45 -8.93
C GLY A 123 3.51 -9.63 -9.84
N PRO A 124 2.52 -10.30 -10.46
CA PRO A 124 2.81 -11.33 -11.45
C PRO A 124 3.61 -10.72 -12.60
N THR A 125 4.58 -11.48 -13.11
CA THR A 125 5.45 -11.04 -14.22
C THR A 125 5.39 -11.98 -15.43
N GLU A 126 4.69 -13.10 -15.31
CA GLU A 126 4.54 -14.08 -16.38
C GLU A 126 3.07 -14.24 -16.79
N GLN A 127 2.86 -14.81 -17.98
CA GLN A 127 1.53 -14.98 -18.54
C GLN A 127 0.72 -16.06 -17.80
N PHE A 128 -0.54 -15.75 -17.52
CA PHE A 128 -1.53 -16.70 -17.03
C PHE A 128 -2.11 -17.52 -18.19
N THR A 129 -2.25 -18.82 -17.96
CA THR A 129 -3.04 -19.68 -18.85
C THR A 129 -4.54 -19.46 -18.62
N ASP A 130 -5.38 -19.85 -19.58
CA ASP A 130 -6.83 -19.74 -19.42
C ASP A 130 -7.34 -20.55 -18.22
N TRP A 131 -6.72 -21.69 -17.90
CA TRP A 131 -7.05 -22.46 -16.69
C TRP A 131 -6.76 -21.69 -15.40
N GLN A 132 -5.61 -21.02 -15.32
CA GLN A 132 -5.24 -20.25 -14.14
C GLN A 132 -6.18 -19.05 -13.96
N LEU A 133 -6.54 -18.37 -15.06
CA LEU A 133 -7.56 -17.32 -15.04
C LEU A 133 -8.93 -17.88 -14.62
N TYR A 134 -9.26 -19.10 -15.05
CA TYR A 134 -10.50 -19.79 -14.65
C TYR A 134 -10.52 -20.07 -13.15
N LEU A 135 -9.42 -20.52 -12.55
CA LEU A 135 -9.33 -20.73 -11.10
C LEU A 135 -9.60 -19.44 -10.31
N ILE A 136 -8.99 -18.32 -10.72
CA ILE A 136 -9.19 -17.01 -10.10
C ILE A 136 -10.64 -16.52 -10.29
N ASP A 137 -11.18 -16.67 -11.50
CA ASP A 137 -12.58 -16.33 -11.81
C ASP A 137 -13.56 -17.12 -10.92
N GLN A 138 -13.40 -18.43 -10.85
CA GLN A 138 -14.30 -19.29 -10.07
C GLN A 138 -14.17 -19.05 -8.57
N PHE A 139 -12.96 -18.76 -8.07
CA PHE A 139 -12.77 -18.28 -6.69
C PHE A 139 -13.61 -17.04 -6.39
N MET A 140 -13.61 -16.06 -7.30
CA MET A 140 -14.43 -14.86 -7.19
C MET A 140 -15.93 -15.17 -7.27
N MET A 141 -16.35 -16.06 -8.18
CA MET A 141 -17.76 -16.48 -8.29
C MET A 141 -18.28 -17.20 -7.03
N LYS A 142 -17.38 -17.83 -6.25
CA LYS A 142 -17.71 -18.45 -4.97
C LYS A 142 -17.81 -17.44 -3.81
N GLY A 143 -17.57 -16.14 -4.05
CA GLY A 143 -17.62 -15.09 -3.01
C GLY A 143 -16.27 -14.83 -2.33
N GLY A 144 -15.17 -15.33 -2.91
CA GLY A 144 -13.82 -15.05 -2.46
C GLY A 144 -13.45 -13.57 -2.57
N SER A 145 -12.43 -13.18 -1.80
CA SER A 145 -11.84 -11.83 -1.86
C SER A 145 -10.50 -11.82 -2.56
N LEU A 146 -10.37 -11.11 -3.68
CA LEU A 146 -9.11 -10.93 -4.37
C LEU A 146 -8.41 -9.65 -3.88
N VAL A 147 -7.18 -9.79 -3.37
CA VAL A 147 -6.26 -8.67 -3.14
C VAL A 147 -5.17 -8.77 -4.19
N ALA A 148 -5.08 -7.77 -5.06
CA ALA A 148 -4.16 -7.79 -6.19
C ALA A 148 -3.29 -6.52 -6.23
N PHE A 149 -1.98 -6.71 -6.29
CA PHE A 149 -1.03 -5.64 -6.57
C PHE A 149 -0.46 -5.91 -7.96
N ILE A 150 -0.78 -5.06 -8.92
CA ILE A 150 -0.55 -5.35 -10.33
C ILE A 150 0.18 -4.21 -11.01
N GLU A 151 0.98 -4.59 -12.00
CA GLU A 151 1.81 -3.70 -12.79
C GLU A 151 1.60 -4.01 -14.27
N ASN A 152 1.81 -3.02 -15.12
CA ASN A 152 1.79 -3.15 -16.57
C ASN A 152 3.14 -2.79 -17.20
N HIS A 153 4.17 -2.67 -16.37
CA HIS A 153 5.54 -2.48 -16.79
C HIS A 153 6.49 -2.96 -15.70
N THR A 154 7.74 -3.18 -16.07
CA THR A 154 8.85 -3.42 -15.14
C THR A 154 9.89 -2.32 -15.28
N ILE A 155 10.59 -1.98 -14.20
CA ILE A 155 11.65 -0.98 -14.19
C ILE A 155 13.01 -1.67 -14.02
N GLY A 156 13.86 -1.58 -15.04
CA GLY A 156 15.24 -2.09 -14.99
C GLY A 156 16.17 -1.21 -14.14
N GLU A 157 17.34 -1.73 -13.79
CA GLU A 157 18.37 -0.99 -13.01
C GLU A 157 18.82 0.32 -13.69
N ASN A 158 18.72 0.39 -15.01
CA ASN A 158 19.03 1.56 -15.83
C ASN A 158 17.86 2.57 -15.91
N LEU A 159 16.78 2.37 -15.14
CA LEU A 159 15.54 3.13 -15.21
C LEU A 159 14.87 3.06 -16.60
N ALA A 160 15.10 1.99 -17.37
CA ALA A 160 14.28 1.70 -18.54
C ALA A 160 13.03 0.95 -18.10
N ALA A 161 11.87 1.42 -18.55
CA ALA A 161 10.61 0.74 -18.32
C ALA A 161 10.24 -0.10 -19.54
N GLU A 162 9.85 -1.35 -19.31
CA GLU A 162 9.43 -2.29 -20.34
C GLU A 162 7.96 -2.68 -20.11
N PRO A 163 7.09 -2.65 -21.12
CA PRO A 163 5.70 -3.09 -20.99
C PRO A 163 5.60 -4.53 -20.48
N LEU A 164 4.65 -4.76 -19.58
CA LEU A 164 4.34 -6.05 -19.00
C LEU A 164 2.87 -6.38 -19.24
N SER A 165 2.60 -7.59 -19.72
CA SER A 165 1.25 -8.13 -19.82
C SER A 165 1.26 -9.55 -19.32
N THR A 166 0.37 -9.85 -18.38
CA THR A 166 0.25 -11.16 -17.75
C THR A 166 -1.02 -11.90 -18.20
N GLY A 167 -1.95 -11.21 -18.84
CA GLY A 167 -3.26 -11.75 -19.21
C GLY A 167 -4.32 -11.55 -18.13
N ILE A 168 -3.94 -11.23 -16.88
CA ILE A 168 -4.90 -10.89 -15.81
C ILE A 168 -5.73 -9.66 -16.16
N GLU A 169 -5.19 -8.77 -17.00
CA GLU A 169 -5.84 -7.53 -17.43
C GLU A 169 -7.13 -7.81 -18.19
N LYS A 170 -7.22 -8.97 -18.86
CA LYS A 170 -8.46 -9.43 -19.53
C LYS A 170 -9.57 -9.70 -18.52
N LEU A 171 -9.23 -10.33 -17.39
CA LEU A 171 -10.17 -10.66 -16.32
C LEU A 171 -10.66 -9.38 -15.64
N LEU A 172 -9.73 -8.49 -15.28
CA LEU A 172 -10.05 -7.19 -14.66
C LEU A 172 -10.92 -6.33 -15.57
N LYS A 173 -10.59 -6.27 -16.87
CA LYS A 173 -11.35 -5.51 -17.85
C LYS A 173 -12.77 -6.04 -18.02
N HIS A 174 -12.95 -7.36 -18.01
CA HIS A 174 -14.29 -7.98 -18.02
C HIS A 174 -15.11 -7.59 -16.79
N TYR A 175 -14.47 -7.47 -15.62
CA TYR A 175 -15.12 -6.97 -14.41
C TYR A 175 -15.32 -5.46 -14.37
N GLY A 176 -14.89 -4.72 -15.39
CA GLY A 176 -15.08 -3.27 -15.50
C GLY A 176 -13.91 -2.43 -14.96
N LEU A 177 -12.76 -3.04 -14.69
CA LEU A 177 -11.54 -2.37 -14.23
C LEU A 177 -10.43 -2.43 -15.28
N THR A 178 -9.95 -1.28 -15.74
CA THR A 178 -8.86 -1.19 -16.72
C THR A 178 -7.62 -0.58 -16.06
N LEU A 179 -6.50 -1.31 -16.11
CA LEU A 179 -5.17 -0.78 -15.78
C LEU A 179 -4.60 -0.11 -17.04
N GLU A 180 -4.37 1.20 -16.98
CA GLU A 180 -3.97 2.00 -18.14
C GLU A 180 -2.47 1.88 -18.41
N GLU A 181 -2.05 1.58 -19.64
CA GLU A 181 -0.63 1.36 -20.04
C GLU A 181 0.25 2.63 -20.02
N LYS A 182 0.34 3.28 -18.87
CA LYS A 182 1.08 4.51 -18.62
C LYS A 182 1.60 4.57 -17.20
N ILE A 183 2.66 5.35 -17.01
CA ILE A 183 3.26 5.67 -15.73
C ILE A 183 2.75 7.03 -15.28
N ILE A 184 2.43 7.17 -13.99
CA ILE A 184 1.98 8.42 -13.41
C ILE A 184 3.14 9.23 -12.85
N GLY A 185 3.15 10.51 -13.21
CA GLY A 185 3.92 11.53 -12.51
C GLY A 185 3.01 12.49 -11.76
N ASP A 186 3.42 12.97 -10.60
CA ASP A 186 2.67 13.96 -9.83
C ASP A 186 3.59 15.08 -9.33
N ALA A 187 3.04 16.28 -9.20
CA ALA A 187 3.69 17.39 -8.51
C ALA A 187 3.86 17.08 -7.02
N SER A 188 2.95 16.30 -6.44
CA SER A 188 3.07 15.72 -5.11
C SER A 188 3.86 14.41 -5.18
N ASN A 189 5.16 14.51 -4.91
CA ASN A 189 6.09 13.38 -5.03
C ASN A 189 7.09 13.29 -3.88
N SER A 190 7.69 12.11 -3.76
CA SER A 190 8.69 11.78 -2.76
C SER A 190 10.12 11.96 -3.27
N ILE A 191 11.07 11.96 -2.33
CA ILE A 191 12.49 11.91 -2.64
C ILE A 191 12.86 10.47 -2.99
N ALA A 192 13.54 10.29 -4.12
CA ALA A 192 14.08 9.02 -4.59
C ALA A 192 15.61 9.09 -4.67
N SER A 193 16.25 7.93 -4.51
CA SER A 193 17.70 7.76 -4.57
C SER A 193 18.09 6.84 -5.72
N PHE A 194 18.88 7.36 -6.65
CA PHE A 194 19.36 6.66 -7.83
C PHE A 194 20.86 6.38 -7.74
N ARG A 195 21.29 5.23 -8.24
CA ARG A 195 22.71 4.93 -8.42
C ARG A 195 23.14 5.34 -9.81
N THR A 196 24.18 6.16 -9.90
CA THR A 196 24.78 6.58 -11.17
C THR A 196 26.26 6.21 -11.19
N GLN A 197 26.88 6.24 -12.38
CA GLN A 197 28.32 6.05 -12.53
C GLN A 197 29.18 7.05 -11.71
N PHE A 198 28.60 8.19 -11.30
CA PHE A 198 29.27 9.23 -10.51
C PHE A 198 28.94 9.18 -9.01
N GLY A 199 28.18 8.17 -8.56
CA GLY A 199 27.73 8.02 -7.18
C GLY A 199 26.21 8.07 -7.01
N GLN A 200 25.76 8.33 -5.78
CA GLN A 200 24.34 8.40 -5.45
C GLN A 200 23.76 9.77 -5.85
N PHE A 201 22.65 9.75 -6.60
CA PHE A 201 21.89 10.94 -6.99
C PHE A 201 20.53 10.92 -6.30
N ILE A 202 20.26 11.93 -5.46
CA ILE A 202 19.03 12.01 -4.67
C ILE A 202 18.25 13.24 -5.12
N THR A 203 16.98 13.06 -5.49
CA THR A 203 16.13 14.17 -5.95
C THR A 203 14.66 13.90 -5.63
N GLN A 204 13.84 14.96 -5.61
CA GLN A 204 12.38 14.80 -5.75
C GLN A 204 12.08 14.24 -7.12
N TYR A 205 11.33 13.14 -7.17
CA TYR A 205 11.13 12.38 -8.39
C TYR A 205 9.64 12.17 -8.67
N PRO A 206 9.07 12.80 -9.71
CA PRO A 206 7.62 12.83 -9.91
C PRO A 206 6.91 11.48 -10.02
N MET A 207 7.60 10.44 -10.47
CA MET A 207 7.02 9.09 -10.63
C MET A 207 7.02 8.31 -9.31
N TRP A 208 7.65 8.82 -8.26
CA TRP A 208 7.42 8.36 -6.89
C TRP A 208 6.31 9.20 -6.27
N VAL A 209 5.09 8.88 -6.68
CA VAL A 209 3.91 9.69 -6.41
C VAL A 209 3.60 9.63 -4.92
N GLN A 210 3.57 10.79 -4.26
CA GLN A 210 3.19 10.90 -2.86
C GLN A 210 1.73 11.32 -2.79
N ILE A 211 0.88 10.42 -2.32
CA ILE A 211 -0.54 10.66 -2.12
C ILE A 211 -0.74 11.31 -0.74
N PRO A 212 -1.13 12.59 -0.67
CA PRO A 212 -1.44 13.23 0.59
C PRO A 212 -2.81 12.77 1.11
N LYS A 213 -3.13 13.14 2.35
CA LYS A 213 -4.45 12.93 2.95
C LYS A 213 -5.64 13.27 2.04
N THR A 214 -5.54 14.35 1.28
CA THR A 214 -6.59 14.81 0.38
C THR A 214 -6.85 13.89 -0.81
N GLY A 215 -5.91 13.01 -1.14
CA GLY A 215 -6.08 11.97 -2.16
C GLY A 215 -6.72 10.68 -1.62
N MET A 216 -6.93 10.57 -0.31
CA MET A 216 -7.57 9.41 0.32
C MET A 216 -9.09 9.53 0.25
N ASN A 217 -9.78 8.42 0.00
CA ASN A 217 -11.24 8.39 0.09
C ASN A 217 -11.68 8.56 1.58
N PRO A 218 -12.40 9.64 1.94
CA PRO A 218 -12.79 9.90 3.32
C PRO A 218 -13.85 8.92 3.86
N GLU A 219 -14.60 8.27 2.97
CA GLU A 219 -15.67 7.33 3.33
C GLU A 219 -15.14 5.90 3.54
N SER A 220 -13.94 5.58 3.06
CA SER A 220 -13.36 4.24 3.19
C SER A 220 -12.53 4.12 4.47
N ALA A 221 -12.94 3.20 5.36
CA ALA A 221 -12.18 2.87 6.58
C ALA A 221 -10.77 2.31 6.30
N ILE A 222 -10.50 1.88 5.06
CA ILE A 222 -9.18 1.38 4.63
C ILE A 222 -8.14 2.50 4.60
N VAL A 223 -8.55 3.71 4.22
CA VAL A 223 -7.63 4.81 3.85
C VAL A 223 -7.92 6.14 4.52
N ASN A 224 -9.12 6.37 5.06
CA ASN A 224 -9.58 7.67 5.57
C ASN A 224 -8.75 8.22 6.75
N ARG A 225 -7.91 7.38 7.36
CA ARG A 225 -7.03 7.73 8.48
C ARG A 225 -5.53 7.65 8.12
N LEU A 226 -5.18 7.25 6.90
CA LEU A 226 -3.80 7.38 6.41
C LEU A 226 -3.46 8.87 6.21
N GLU A 227 -2.28 9.30 6.64
CA GLU A 227 -1.80 10.68 6.43
C GLU A 227 -1.13 10.88 5.06
N GLY A 228 -0.59 9.80 4.50
CA GLY A 228 -0.07 9.76 3.14
C GLY A 228 0.61 8.44 2.82
N VAL A 229 0.65 8.09 1.55
CA VAL A 229 1.37 6.91 1.01
C VAL A 229 2.20 7.33 -0.19
N VAL A 230 3.23 6.55 -0.53
CA VAL A 230 4.06 6.81 -1.71
C VAL A 230 4.03 5.58 -2.61
N LEU A 231 3.73 5.75 -3.89
CA LEU A 231 3.69 4.65 -4.85
C LEU A 231 4.73 4.90 -5.96
N PRO A 232 5.81 4.11 -6.04
CA PRO A 232 6.85 4.27 -7.05
C PRO A 232 6.43 3.71 -8.42
N TRP A 233 6.63 4.50 -9.47
CA TRP A 233 6.33 4.16 -10.87
C TRP A 233 4.91 3.63 -11.10
N ALA A 234 3.96 3.99 -10.24
CA ALA A 234 2.61 3.48 -10.33
C ALA A 234 1.93 3.79 -11.65
N SER A 235 1.10 2.85 -12.05
CA SER A 235 0.10 3.07 -13.09
C SER A 235 -1.23 3.52 -12.46
N TYR A 236 -2.34 3.50 -13.20
CA TYR A 236 -3.63 3.93 -12.68
C TYR A 236 -4.79 3.17 -13.30
N PHE A 237 -5.93 3.24 -12.63
CA PHE A 237 -7.16 2.60 -13.02
C PHE A 237 -8.17 3.57 -13.64
N THR A 238 -8.83 3.10 -14.69
CA THR A 238 -10.11 3.61 -15.17
C THR A 238 -11.18 2.53 -15.00
N PHE A 239 -12.40 2.95 -14.64
CA PHE A 239 -13.49 2.03 -14.31
C PHE A 239 -14.84 2.75 -14.34
N GLU A 240 -15.91 1.95 -14.37
CA GLU A 240 -17.27 2.42 -14.20
C GLU A 240 -17.54 2.74 -12.72
N LYS A 241 -17.92 3.99 -12.43
CA LYS A 241 -18.07 4.50 -11.05
C LYS A 241 -19.05 3.71 -10.18
N ASP A 242 -20.02 3.03 -10.80
CA ASP A 242 -21.05 2.28 -10.08
C ASP A 242 -20.56 0.89 -9.64
N ALA A 243 -19.49 0.37 -10.26
CA ALA A 243 -18.90 -0.92 -9.92
C ALA A 243 -17.75 -0.78 -8.90
N PHE A 244 -16.87 0.21 -9.09
CA PHE A 244 -15.67 0.38 -8.25
C PHE A 244 -15.67 1.70 -7.50
N THR A 245 -15.20 1.63 -6.26
CA THR A 245 -14.89 2.82 -5.44
C THR A 245 -13.39 3.04 -5.43
N SER A 246 -12.95 4.25 -5.79
CA SER A 246 -11.54 4.63 -5.62
C SER A 246 -11.16 4.69 -4.14
N LEU A 247 -9.99 4.16 -3.78
CA LEU A 247 -9.42 4.25 -2.43
C LEU A 247 -8.43 5.40 -2.34
N ILE A 248 -7.45 5.44 -3.25
CA ILE A 248 -6.43 6.50 -3.28
C ILE A 248 -6.34 7.12 -4.67
N ASN A 249 -6.22 8.44 -4.70
CA ASN A 249 -6.15 9.23 -5.92
C ASN A 249 -4.96 10.18 -5.87
N THR A 250 -4.37 10.40 -7.03
CA THR A 250 -3.36 11.43 -7.24
C THR A 250 -3.93 12.84 -7.05
N THR A 251 -3.06 13.86 -7.04
CA THR A 251 -3.52 15.24 -7.05
C THR A 251 -4.08 15.64 -8.42
N ASP A 252 -4.77 16.78 -8.49
CA ASP A 252 -5.22 17.35 -9.76
C ASP A 252 -4.07 17.83 -10.66
N GLN A 253 -2.84 17.88 -10.13
CA GLN A 253 -1.62 18.22 -10.86
C GLN A 253 -0.86 17.00 -11.39
N SER A 254 -1.41 15.79 -11.28
CA SER A 254 -0.76 14.60 -11.84
C SER A 254 -0.89 14.55 -13.36
N TRP A 255 0.06 13.91 -14.04
CA TRP A 255 0.10 13.73 -15.49
C TRP A 255 0.50 12.29 -15.85
N THR A 256 0.31 11.91 -17.11
CA THR A 256 0.77 10.60 -17.59
C THR A 256 2.01 10.69 -18.46
N LYS A 257 2.72 9.57 -18.53
CA LYS A 257 3.86 9.35 -19.38
C LYS A 257 3.73 7.95 -20.01
N ASN A 258 4.10 7.80 -21.27
CA ASN A 258 4.10 6.46 -21.89
C ASN A 258 5.20 5.62 -21.25
N ILE A 259 4.97 4.32 -21.13
CA ILE A 259 5.94 3.38 -20.52
C ILE A 259 7.31 3.51 -21.21
N THR A 260 7.36 3.66 -22.53
CA THR A 260 8.61 3.76 -23.29
C THR A 260 9.34 5.11 -23.18
N ASP A 261 8.76 6.12 -22.52
CA ASP A 261 9.39 7.44 -22.43
C ASP A 261 10.49 7.44 -21.34
N SER A 262 11.54 8.24 -21.52
CA SER A 262 12.67 8.29 -20.58
C SER A 262 12.28 8.65 -19.14
N LEU A 263 12.66 7.79 -18.19
CA LEU A 263 12.48 7.98 -16.74
C LEU A 263 13.68 8.66 -16.05
N ASP A 264 14.60 9.26 -16.82
CA ASP A 264 15.83 9.91 -16.32
C ASP A 264 15.55 10.98 -15.26
N PRO A 265 15.97 10.78 -13.99
CA PRO A 265 15.62 11.66 -12.88
C PRO A 265 16.19 13.08 -13.01
N THR A 266 17.14 13.33 -13.91
CA THR A 266 17.77 14.65 -14.11
C THR A 266 16.95 15.58 -15.01
N ASN A 267 16.05 15.04 -15.83
CA ASN A 267 15.28 15.81 -16.79
C ASN A 267 13.80 15.40 -16.76
N GLN A 268 13.11 15.85 -15.71
CA GLN A 268 11.70 15.59 -15.50
C GLN A 268 10.86 16.83 -15.81
N GLN A 269 9.96 16.70 -16.79
CA GLN A 269 9.00 17.74 -17.15
C GLN A 269 7.58 17.21 -16.94
N PRO A 270 6.68 18.00 -16.33
CA PRO A 270 5.27 17.64 -16.26
C PRO A 270 4.67 17.44 -17.66
N GLY A 271 3.82 16.42 -17.78
CA GLY A 271 2.98 16.21 -18.95
C GLY A 271 1.89 17.28 -19.06
N THR A 272 1.19 17.28 -20.20
CA THR A 272 0.14 18.28 -20.49
C THR A 272 -1.25 17.85 -20.07
N ASP A 273 -1.43 16.59 -19.68
CA ASP A 273 -2.71 15.99 -19.30
C ASP A 273 -2.92 16.02 -17.78
N ALA A 274 -3.00 17.21 -17.20
CA ALA A 274 -3.29 17.35 -15.77
C ALA A 274 -4.64 16.71 -15.40
N GLY A 275 -4.67 15.93 -14.31
CA GLY A 275 -5.91 15.34 -13.82
C GLY A 275 -5.72 14.39 -12.65
N THR A 276 -6.79 14.12 -11.91
CA THR A 276 -6.83 13.15 -10.82
C THR A 276 -6.98 11.73 -11.37
N ARG A 277 -6.23 10.77 -10.83
CA ARG A 277 -6.20 9.37 -11.28
C ARG A 277 -6.22 8.42 -10.07
N SER A 278 -6.95 7.31 -10.20
CA SER A 278 -7.11 6.34 -9.12
C SER A 278 -5.98 5.32 -9.14
N LEU A 279 -5.21 5.22 -8.07
CA LEU A 279 -4.09 4.26 -7.96
C LEU A 279 -4.47 2.97 -7.22
N ALA A 280 -5.54 3.01 -6.42
CA ALA A 280 -6.14 1.80 -5.85
C ALA A 280 -7.66 1.89 -5.83
N VAL A 281 -8.31 0.74 -5.96
CA VAL A 281 -9.77 0.61 -6.04
C VAL A 281 -10.26 -0.53 -5.17
N GLN A 282 -11.53 -0.45 -4.77
CA GLN A 282 -12.27 -1.56 -4.17
C GLN A 282 -13.56 -1.82 -4.94
N PHE A 283 -13.98 -3.08 -4.97
CA PHE A 283 -15.25 -3.57 -5.49
C PHE A 283 -15.88 -4.51 -4.46
N SER A 284 -17.19 -4.42 -4.29
CA SER A 284 -17.98 -5.37 -3.52
C SER A 284 -19.37 -5.49 -4.14
N GLY A 285 -19.76 -6.71 -4.52
CA GLY A 285 -21.08 -6.96 -5.07
C GLY A 285 -21.10 -8.14 -6.02
N SER A 286 -22.09 -8.14 -6.91
CA SER A 286 -22.28 -9.23 -7.86
C SER A 286 -21.37 -9.10 -9.08
N LEU A 287 -20.75 -10.22 -9.48
CA LEU A 287 -19.96 -10.33 -10.71
C LEU A 287 -20.55 -11.38 -11.64
N THR A 288 -20.36 -11.16 -12.95
CA THR A 288 -20.61 -12.17 -13.98
C THR A 288 -19.27 -12.79 -14.39
N SER A 289 -19.17 -14.11 -14.39
CA SER A 289 -17.96 -14.86 -14.75
C SER A 289 -17.45 -14.47 -16.14
N TYR A 290 -16.14 -14.28 -16.28
CA TYR A 290 -15.44 -14.12 -17.56
C TYR A 290 -15.52 -15.37 -18.44
N PHE A 291 -15.86 -16.52 -17.83
CA PHE A 291 -16.06 -17.80 -18.48
C PHE A 291 -17.54 -18.21 -18.61
N LYS A 292 -18.50 -17.32 -18.32
CA LYS A 292 -19.95 -17.61 -18.43
C LYS A 292 -20.29 -18.26 -19.78
N ASP A 293 -19.87 -17.63 -20.87
CA ASP A 293 -20.14 -18.08 -22.25
C ASP A 293 -18.96 -18.81 -22.92
N LYS A 294 -17.99 -19.28 -22.13
CA LYS A 294 -16.81 -20.01 -22.62
C LYS A 294 -16.82 -21.45 -22.15
N ASP A 295 -16.20 -22.32 -22.93
CA ASP A 295 -15.90 -23.67 -22.47
C ASP A 295 -14.94 -23.62 -21.28
N ILE A 296 -15.01 -24.62 -20.41
CA ILE A 296 -14.07 -24.73 -19.30
C ILE A 296 -12.69 -25.04 -19.89
N PRO A 297 -11.64 -24.26 -19.58
CA PRO A 297 -10.29 -24.52 -20.08
C PRO A 297 -9.76 -25.89 -19.64
N ALA A 298 -8.81 -26.44 -20.38
CA ALA A 298 -8.19 -27.71 -20.00
C ALA A 298 -7.36 -27.55 -18.71
N PRO A 299 -7.50 -28.46 -17.72
CA PRO A 299 -6.68 -28.46 -16.51
C PRO A 299 -5.21 -28.75 -16.83
N PRO A 300 -4.28 -28.49 -15.88
CA PRO A 300 -2.88 -28.83 -16.08
C PRO A 300 -2.70 -30.35 -16.23
N GLU A 301 -1.67 -30.76 -16.96
CA GLU A 301 -1.36 -32.19 -17.17
C GLU A 301 -1.20 -32.95 -15.84
N SER A 302 -0.74 -32.26 -14.78
CA SER A 302 -0.60 -32.81 -13.43
C SER A 302 -1.92 -33.25 -12.77
N ALA A 303 -3.07 -32.82 -13.28
CA ALA A 303 -4.38 -33.20 -12.74
C ALA A 303 -4.69 -34.69 -12.93
N GLY A 304 -4.12 -35.31 -13.97
CA GLY A 304 -4.35 -36.72 -14.30
C GLY A 304 -5.72 -37.01 -14.91
N GLU A 305 -5.86 -38.19 -15.53
CA GLU A 305 -7.05 -38.58 -16.32
C GLU A 305 -8.33 -38.78 -15.48
N ALA A 306 -8.20 -38.98 -14.17
CA ALA A 306 -9.33 -39.20 -13.26
C ALA A 306 -9.90 -37.90 -12.66
N PHE A 307 -9.29 -36.74 -12.95
CA PHE A 307 -9.75 -35.45 -12.43
C PHE A 307 -11.10 -35.07 -13.07
N SER A 308 -12.06 -34.69 -12.22
CA SER A 308 -13.36 -34.16 -12.64
C SER A 308 -13.43 -32.69 -12.28
N ILE A 309 -13.77 -31.86 -13.26
CA ILE A 309 -13.94 -30.44 -13.09
C ILE A 309 -15.25 -30.19 -12.32
N SER A 310 -15.18 -29.34 -11.29
CA SER A 310 -16.35 -28.89 -10.54
C SER A 310 -17.30 -28.04 -11.40
N ASP A 311 -18.55 -27.92 -10.96
CA ASP A 311 -19.57 -27.15 -11.69
C ASP A 311 -19.15 -25.68 -11.84
N LYS A 312 -19.12 -25.21 -13.10
CA LYS A 312 -18.82 -23.82 -13.45
C LYS A 312 -19.91 -22.90 -12.92
N LYS A 313 -19.55 -21.95 -12.07
CA LYS A 313 -20.40 -20.82 -11.68
C LYS A 313 -20.33 -19.71 -12.71
N THR A 314 -21.49 -19.19 -13.07
CA THR A 314 -21.64 -18.10 -14.06
C THR A 314 -21.80 -16.73 -13.42
N GLU A 315 -22.22 -16.69 -12.14
CA GLU A 315 -22.49 -15.48 -11.37
C GLU A 315 -22.00 -15.68 -9.93
N GLY A 316 -21.48 -14.61 -9.33
CA GLY A 316 -21.10 -14.56 -7.93
C GLY A 316 -21.77 -13.36 -7.27
N GLU A 317 -22.44 -13.57 -6.13
CA GLU A 317 -23.29 -12.53 -5.51
C GLU A 317 -22.56 -11.66 -4.47
N ALA A 318 -21.40 -12.09 -3.99
CA ALA A 318 -20.69 -11.46 -2.87
C ALA A 318 -19.17 -11.38 -3.09
N ALA A 319 -18.74 -11.19 -4.35
CA ALA A 319 -17.33 -11.10 -4.68
C ALA A 319 -16.77 -9.76 -4.21
N ARG A 320 -15.52 -9.78 -3.74
CA ARG A 320 -14.80 -8.58 -3.27
C ARG A 320 -13.43 -8.52 -3.91
N MET A 321 -13.03 -7.32 -4.31
CA MET A 321 -11.76 -7.12 -4.99
C MET A 321 -11.12 -5.81 -4.53
N TYR A 322 -9.84 -5.86 -4.23
CA TYR A 322 -9.03 -4.71 -3.87
C TYR A 322 -7.78 -4.73 -4.75
N VAL A 323 -7.58 -3.68 -5.52
CA VAL A 323 -6.49 -3.65 -6.52
C VAL A 323 -5.66 -2.39 -6.33
N VAL A 324 -4.33 -2.53 -6.28
CA VAL A 324 -3.36 -1.44 -6.26
C VAL A 324 -2.52 -1.51 -7.53
N ALA A 325 -2.32 -0.37 -8.21
CA ALA A 325 -1.63 -0.25 -9.50
C ALA A 325 -0.10 -0.17 -9.37
N ASP A 326 0.44 -0.87 -8.39
CA ASP A 326 1.85 -0.86 -7.98
C ASP A 326 2.07 -2.05 -7.05
N ASN A 327 3.11 -2.86 -7.28
CA ASN A 327 3.52 -3.94 -6.40
C ASN A 327 4.68 -3.52 -5.48
N ASP A 328 5.59 -2.69 -5.99
CA ASP A 328 6.77 -2.21 -5.29
C ASP A 328 6.46 -1.42 -4.01
N PHE A 329 5.29 -0.76 -3.94
CA PHE A 329 4.85 0.02 -2.76
C PHE A 329 4.88 -0.77 -1.43
N ALA A 330 4.73 -2.10 -1.48
CA ALA A 330 4.64 -2.98 -0.32
C ALA A 330 5.90 -3.84 -0.09
N THR A 331 6.94 -3.69 -0.92
CA THR A 331 8.19 -4.43 -0.77
C THR A 331 8.96 -3.98 0.48
N GLU A 332 9.67 -4.90 1.14
CA GLU A 332 10.42 -4.64 2.37
C GLU A 332 11.38 -3.46 2.20
N GLY A 333 12.10 -3.42 1.07
CA GLY A 333 13.03 -2.34 0.76
C GLY A 333 12.36 -0.96 0.72
N PHE A 334 11.15 -0.90 0.15
CA PHE A 334 10.37 0.32 0.06
C PHE A 334 9.74 0.73 1.40
N LEU A 335 9.19 -0.25 2.14
CA LEU A 335 8.57 -0.06 3.45
C LEU A 335 9.52 0.52 4.50
N ARG A 336 10.83 0.25 4.40
CA ARG A 336 11.85 0.85 5.28
C ARG A 336 11.88 2.37 5.22
N GLN A 337 11.53 2.96 4.07
CA GLN A 337 11.47 4.41 3.88
C GLN A 337 10.03 4.94 3.97
N HIS A 338 9.05 4.09 3.66
CA HIS A 338 7.64 4.45 3.56
C HIS A 338 6.76 3.54 4.42
N ALA A 339 6.97 3.58 5.74
CA ALA A 339 6.27 2.69 6.68
C ALA A 339 4.74 2.78 6.61
N SER A 340 4.18 3.94 6.22
CA SER A 340 2.72 4.10 6.06
C SER A 340 2.13 3.22 4.95
N ASN A 341 2.91 2.79 3.96
CA ASN A 341 2.46 1.86 2.94
C ASN A 341 2.14 0.47 3.49
N SER A 342 2.85 0.05 4.55
CA SER A 342 2.54 -1.22 5.22
C SER A 342 1.13 -1.21 5.81
N VAL A 343 0.73 -0.06 6.35
CA VAL A 343 -0.62 0.16 6.89
C VAL A 343 -1.66 0.07 5.78
N LEU A 344 -1.41 0.64 4.60
CA LEU A 344 -2.31 0.51 3.45
C LEU A 344 -2.51 -0.96 3.04
N ALA A 345 -1.41 -1.69 2.82
CA ALA A 345 -1.47 -3.09 2.41
C ALA A 345 -2.22 -3.95 3.44
N LEU A 346 -1.92 -3.78 4.73
CA LEU A 346 -2.57 -4.54 5.79
C LEU A 346 -4.03 -4.14 6.00
N ASN A 347 -4.40 -2.87 5.83
CA ASN A 347 -5.80 -2.44 5.88
C ASN A 347 -6.61 -3.06 4.72
N ILE A 348 -6.03 -3.18 3.53
CA ILE A 348 -6.68 -3.85 2.40
C ILE A 348 -6.92 -5.33 2.72
N ILE A 349 -5.91 -6.02 3.27
CA ILE A 349 -6.03 -7.44 3.64
C ILE A 349 -7.07 -7.63 4.76
N ASP A 350 -7.09 -6.74 5.75
CA ASP A 350 -8.07 -6.78 6.84
C ASP A 350 -9.51 -6.52 6.34
N ALA A 351 -9.67 -5.62 5.35
CA ALA A 351 -10.95 -5.41 4.69
C ALA A 351 -11.41 -6.63 3.88
N ALA A 352 -10.48 -7.29 3.16
CA ALA A 352 -10.73 -8.55 2.48
C ALA A 352 -11.17 -9.66 3.45
N ALA A 353 -10.67 -9.64 4.69
CA ALA A 353 -11.11 -10.54 5.76
C ALA A 353 -12.47 -10.18 6.41
N GLN A 354 -13.18 -9.15 5.92
CA GLN A 354 -14.37 -8.56 6.55
C GLN A 354 -14.15 -8.14 8.01
N ASP A 355 -12.96 -7.62 8.31
CA ASP A 355 -12.61 -7.22 9.67
C ASP A 355 -12.86 -5.72 9.93
N GLU A 356 -14.12 -5.29 9.86
CA GLU A 356 -14.50 -3.88 10.04
C GLU A 356 -14.05 -3.28 11.39
N ALA A 357 -13.98 -4.11 12.45
CA ALA A 357 -13.54 -3.65 13.76
C ALA A 357 -12.03 -3.35 13.81
N LEU A 358 -11.17 -4.15 13.15
CA LEU A 358 -9.72 -3.90 13.10
C LEU A 358 -9.37 -2.67 12.24
N LEU A 359 -10.14 -2.41 11.17
CA LEU A 359 -9.97 -1.22 10.32
C LEU A 359 -10.09 0.09 11.14
N SER A 360 -10.95 0.11 12.15
CA SER A 360 -11.19 1.31 12.98
C SER A 360 -10.03 1.66 13.94
N ILE A 361 -9.10 0.73 14.20
CA ILE A 361 -8.09 0.85 15.27
C ILE A 361 -6.69 1.16 14.72
N ARG A 362 -6.23 0.52 13.64
CA ARG A 362 -4.83 0.62 13.15
C ARG A 362 -4.41 2.05 12.79
N ALA A 363 -5.33 2.88 12.33
CA ALA A 363 -4.96 4.15 11.74
C ALA A 363 -4.86 5.33 12.74
N ARG A 364 -4.49 5.03 13.99
CA ARG A 364 -4.25 6.01 15.07
C ARG A 364 -2.76 6.24 15.36
N THR A 365 -1.87 5.41 14.81
CA THR A 365 -0.50 5.23 15.35
C THR A 365 0.61 5.99 14.61
N ILE A 366 0.33 6.73 13.52
CA ILE A 366 1.38 7.41 12.74
C ILE A 366 1.08 8.91 12.59
N ASP A 367 1.64 9.71 13.50
CA ASP A 367 1.77 11.15 13.36
C ASP A 367 2.96 11.46 12.42
N ASN A 368 2.74 11.40 11.11
CA ASN A 368 3.58 12.06 10.13
C ASN A 368 2.68 12.89 9.22
N ARG A 369 2.42 14.14 9.60
CA ARG A 369 1.64 15.09 8.83
C ARG A 369 2.55 15.74 7.78
N PRO A 370 2.41 15.43 6.48
CA PRO A 370 3.13 16.15 5.44
C PRO A 370 2.59 17.59 5.39
N ILE A 371 3.47 18.56 5.15
CA ILE A 371 3.05 19.95 4.97
C ILE A 371 2.24 20.05 3.66
N GLU A 372 1.12 20.76 3.68
CA GLU A 372 0.31 21.00 2.48
C GLU A 372 1.16 21.56 1.33
N GLN A 373 1.13 20.88 0.19
CA GLN A 373 1.88 21.31 -0.99
C GLN A 373 1.18 22.49 -1.66
N LEU A 374 1.89 23.61 -1.77
CA LEU A 374 1.39 24.82 -2.40
C LEU A 374 1.53 24.71 -3.93
N SER A 375 0.54 25.24 -4.67
CA SER A 375 0.59 25.30 -6.14
C SER A 375 1.86 25.98 -6.65
N SER A 376 2.32 25.63 -7.86
CA SER A 376 3.54 26.16 -8.48
C SER A 376 3.57 27.70 -8.52
N THR A 377 2.42 28.34 -8.77
CA THR A 377 2.25 29.80 -8.73
C THR A 377 2.42 30.36 -7.33
N LYS A 378 1.82 29.74 -6.30
CA LYS A 378 1.96 30.16 -4.90
C LYS A 378 3.40 29.97 -4.42
N LYS A 379 4.04 28.85 -4.77
CA LYS A 379 5.45 28.57 -4.46
C LYS A 379 6.37 29.63 -5.08
N SER A 380 6.15 29.97 -6.35
CA SER A 380 6.89 31.04 -7.05
C SER A 380 6.65 32.42 -6.45
N PHE A 381 5.39 32.76 -6.13
CA PHE A 381 5.04 34.03 -5.50
C PHE A 381 5.70 34.20 -4.13
N ILE A 382 5.65 33.17 -3.27
CA ILE A 382 6.31 33.20 -1.95
C ILE A 382 7.83 33.26 -2.10
N LYS A 383 8.41 32.48 -3.02
CA LYS A 383 9.87 32.48 -3.29
C LYS A 383 10.34 33.87 -3.73
N TRP A 384 9.70 34.46 -4.74
CA TRP A 384 10.07 35.79 -5.23
C TRP A 384 9.71 36.91 -4.25
N GLY A 385 8.60 36.76 -3.53
CA GLY A 385 8.22 37.65 -2.44
C GLY A 385 9.32 37.75 -1.39
N ASN A 386 9.79 36.61 -0.87
CA ASN A 386 10.86 36.57 0.13
C ASN A 386 12.20 37.13 -0.39
N ILE A 387 12.54 36.84 -1.65
CA ILE A 387 13.77 37.36 -2.27
C ILE A 387 13.72 38.88 -2.45
N LEU A 388 12.58 39.43 -2.84
CA LEU A 388 12.44 40.85 -3.18
C LEU A 388 12.11 41.73 -1.96
N ILE A 389 11.59 41.17 -0.87
CA ILE A 389 11.18 41.96 0.31
C ILE A 389 12.36 42.70 0.93
N VAL A 390 13.53 42.05 1.04
CA VAL A 390 14.72 42.63 1.67
C VAL A 390 15.29 43.79 0.83
N PRO A 391 15.53 43.64 -0.49
CA PRO A 391 15.92 44.76 -1.35
C PRO A 391 14.92 45.92 -1.32
N VAL A 392 13.61 45.65 -1.37
CA VAL A 392 12.57 46.69 -1.37
C VAL A 392 12.59 47.46 -0.05
N ILE A 393 12.70 46.78 1.10
CA ILE A 393 12.82 47.44 2.41
C ILE A 393 14.05 48.35 2.45
N LEU A 394 15.19 47.91 1.94
CA LEU A 394 16.41 48.73 1.88
C LEU A 394 16.26 49.96 0.99
N ILE A 395 15.61 49.81 -0.17
CA ILE A 395 15.30 50.93 -1.08
C ILE A 395 14.38 51.94 -0.38
N VAL A 396 13.31 51.45 0.25
CA VAL A 396 12.34 52.28 0.98
C VAL A 396 13.01 53.04 2.13
N LEU A 397 13.82 52.36 2.95
CA LEU A 397 14.60 53.00 4.02
C LEU A 397 15.61 54.02 3.48
N GLY A 398 16.25 53.73 2.35
CA GLY A 398 17.14 54.65 1.64
C GLY A 398 16.42 55.93 1.18
N LEU A 399 15.23 55.79 0.58
CA LEU A 399 14.40 56.91 0.14
C LEU A 399 13.86 57.73 1.33
N LEU A 400 13.40 57.07 2.40
CA LEU A 400 12.99 57.72 3.65
C LEU A 400 14.14 58.52 4.27
N ARG A 401 15.34 57.94 4.35
CA ARG A 401 16.52 58.63 4.87
C ARG A 401 16.91 59.83 3.99
N SER A 402 16.84 59.69 2.67
CA SER A 402 17.13 60.75 1.71
C SER A 402 16.15 61.93 1.84
N THR A 403 14.86 61.65 1.94
CA THR A 403 13.82 62.68 2.10
C THR A 403 13.90 63.38 3.46
N LEU A 404 14.17 62.63 4.54
CA LEU A 404 14.41 63.20 5.87
C LEU A 404 15.66 64.10 5.90
N ARG A 405 16.76 63.68 5.24
CA ARG A 405 17.98 64.50 5.11
C ARG A 405 17.71 65.80 4.36
N LYS A 406 16.98 65.75 3.24
CA LYS A 406 16.59 66.96 2.48
C LYS A 406 15.69 67.91 3.27
N ARG A 407 14.80 67.39 4.12
CA ARG A 407 13.96 68.21 5.02
C ARG A 407 14.78 68.87 6.13
N ARG A 408 15.76 68.16 6.69
CA ARG A 408 16.67 68.72 7.71
C ARG A 408 17.59 69.81 7.14
N SER A 409 18.11 69.65 5.92
CA SER A 409 18.95 70.70 5.32
C SER A 409 18.14 71.96 4.98
N LYS A 410 16.89 71.82 4.51
CA LYS A 410 16.01 72.99 4.28
C LYS A 410 15.64 73.74 5.56
N LYS A 411 15.54 73.05 6.71
CA LYS A 411 15.32 73.66 8.03
C LYS A 411 16.56 74.33 8.64
N ALA A 412 17.75 74.06 8.11
CA ALA A 412 19.01 74.66 8.57
C ALA A 412 19.46 75.85 7.69
N SER A 413 18.75 76.12 6.59
CA SER A 413 19.02 77.22 5.65
C SER A 413 17.88 78.25 5.60
N ALA A 414 16.90 78.13 6.50
CA ALA A 414 15.88 79.12 6.83
C ALA A 414 16.03 79.44 8.32
#